data_AF-A2G8H3-F1
#
_entry.id   AF-A2G8H3-F1
#
_cell.length_a   1.000
_cell.length_b   1.000
_cell.length_c   1.000
_cell.angle_alpha   90.00
_cell.angle_beta   90.00
_cell.angle_gamma   90.00
#
_symmetry.space_group_name_H-M   'P 1'
#
loop_
_entity.id
_entity.type
_entity.pdbx_description
1 polymer ?
#
loop_
_entity_poly.entity_id
_entity_poly.type
_entity_poly.pdbx_seq_one_letter_code
_entity_poly.pdbx_strand_id
1 'polypeptide(L)'
;MESESSSLCRTKFSPAEDDILRSIVQKFGARKWNTIAQYLPGRTARQCRDRFRNYLSPDLKNGPWSREEDIMLIEKVKGPL
;
A
#
# COMPACT_ATOMS: atom_id res chain seq x y z
N MET A 1 -33.83 -7.66 -6.06
CA MET A 1 -32.91 -6.51 -5.93
C MET A 1 -31.92 -6.92 -4.86
N GLU A 2 -30.97 -7.77 -5.24
CA GLU A 2 -30.12 -8.49 -4.29
C GLU A 2 -28.73 -7.86 -4.28
N SER A 3 -28.47 -7.16 -3.17
CA SER A 3 -27.24 -7.20 -2.38
C SER A 3 -25.94 -7.53 -3.14
N GLU A 4 -25.19 -6.49 -3.49
CA GLU A 4 -23.78 -6.52 -3.89
C GLU A 4 -22.88 -7.01 -2.72
N SER A 5 -23.03 -8.29 -2.39
CA SER A 5 -22.29 -8.96 -1.34
C SER A 5 -20.86 -9.23 -1.81
N SER A 6 -19.99 -8.32 -1.41
CA SER A 6 -18.70 -8.62 -0.77
C SER A 6 -17.76 -9.59 -1.50
N SER A 7 -16.95 -9.03 -2.42
CA SER A 7 -15.67 -9.62 -2.85
C SER A 7 -14.49 -8.63 -2.78
N LEU A 8 -14.62 -7.56 -2.00
CA LEU A 8 -13.81 -6.34 -2.11
C LEU A 8 -12.34 -6.38 -1.61
N CYS A 9 -11.77 -7.50 -1.18
CA CYS A 9 -10.52 -7.45 -0.39
C CYS A 9 -9.35 -8.39 -0.75
N ARG A 10 -9.43 -9.22 -1.80
CA ARG A 10 -8.30 -10.12 -2.17
C ARG A 10 -7.66 -9.86 -3.52
N THR A 11 -8.18 -8.93 -4.32
CA THR A 11 -7.60 -8.64 -5.63
C THR A 11 -6.30 -7.85 -5.49
N LYS A 12 -5.23 -8.35 -6.11
CA LYS A 12 -3.94 -7.66 -6.17
C LYS A 12 -4.10 -6.34 -6.92
N PHE A 13 -3.41 -5.28 -6.51
CA PHE A 13 -3.35 -4.04 -7.28
C PHE A 13 -2.64 -4.30 -8.60
N SER A 14 -3.26 -3.89 -9.70
CA SER A 14 -2.66 -3.91 -11.02
C SER A 14 -1.69 -2.73 -11.19
N PRO A 15 -0.72 -2.84 -12.12
CA PRO A 15 0.19 -1.74 -12.42
C PRO A 15 -0.54 -0.45 -12.80
N ALA A 16 -1.63 -0.55 -13.57
CA ALA A 16 -2.45 0.59 -13.94
C ALA A 16 -3.10 1.28 -12.72
N GLU A 17 -3.62 0.50 -11.75
CA GLU A 17 -4.13 1.05 -10.50
C GLU A 17 -3.02 1.73 -9.67
N ASP A 18 -1.80 1.18 -9.68
CA ASP A 18 -0.65 1.76 -8.99
C ASP A 18 -0.21 3.09 -9.63
N ASP A 19 -0.19 3.18 -10.96
CA ASP A 19 0.10 4.42 -11.70
C ASP A 19 -0.93 5.52 -11.42
N ILE A 20 -2.21 5.14 -11.40
CA ILE A 20 -3.31 6.04 -11.02
C ILE A 20 -3.11 6.50 -9.56
N LEU A 21 -2.86 5.56 -8.65
CA LEU A 21 -2.67 5.85 -7.23
C LEU A 21 -1.49 6.80 -7.00
N ARG A 22 -0.35 6.56 -7.65
CA ARG A 22 0.83 7.44 -7.62
C ARG A 22 0.51 8.84 -8.13
N SER A 23 -0.12 8.93 -9.30
CA SER A 23 -0.43 10.21 -9.95
C SER A 23 -1.37 11.07 -9.10
N ILE A 24 -2.40 10.45 -8.51
CA ILE A 24 -3.38 11.16 -7.68
C ILE A 24 -2.79 11.53 -6.33
N VAL A 25 -1.99 10.65 -5.71
CA VAL A 25 -1.29 10.98 -4.46
C VAL A 25 -0.29 12.11 -4.68
N GLN A 26 0.39 12.17 -5.83
CA GLN A 26 1.25 13.30 -6.19
C GLN A 26 0.46 14.60 -6.35
N LYS A 27 -0.75 14.54 -6.92
CA LYS A 27 -1.60 15.71 -7.16
C LYS A 27 -2.31 16.24 -5.91
N PHE A 28 -2.83 15.36 -5.06
CA PHE A 28 -3.66 15.72 -3.90
C PHE A 28 -2.95 15.56 -2.54
N GLY A 29 -1.79 14.90 -2.53
CA GLY A 29 -1.05 14.52 -1.33
C GLY A 29 -1.59 13.25 -0.67
N ALA A 30 -0.70 12.55 0.06
CA ALA A 30 -0.97 11.33 0.82
C ALA A 30 -1.83 11.54 2.10
N ARG A 31 -2.81 12.45 2.03
CA ARG A 31 -3.68 12.85 3.16
C ARG A 31 -5.16 12.64 2.84
N LYS A 32 -5.56 12.72 1.57
CA LYS A 32 -6.97 12.68 1.12
C LYS A 32 -7.36 11.32 0.53
N TRP A 33 -7.19 10.25 1.29
CA TRP A 33 -7.44 8.87 0.84
C TRP A 33 -8.88 8.59 0.41
N ASN A 34 -9.85 9.24 1.05
CA ASN A 34 -11.26 9.15 0.65
C ASN A 34 -11.48 9.70 -0.76
N THR A 35 -10.83 10.82 -1.10
CA THR A 35 -10.87 11.38 -2.45
C THR A 35 -10.13 10.48 -3.43
N ILE A 36 -8.97 9.93 -3.05
CA ILE A 36 -8.19 9.02 -3.90
C ILE A 36 -8.99 7.76 -4.26
N ALA A 37 -9.72 7.18 -3.30
CA ALA A 37 -10.54 5.99 -3.53
C ALA A 37 -11.66 6.21 -4.56
N GLN A 38 -12.13 7.44 -4.75
CA GLN A 38 -13.15 7.75 -5.77
C GLN A 38 -12.64 7.53 -7.20
N TYR A 39 -11.31 7.58 -7.41
CA TYR A 39 -10.70 7.35 -8.72
C TYR A 39 -10.30 5.89 -8.95
N LEU A 40 -10.44 5.03 -7.93
CA LEU A 40 -10.12 3.61 -8.00
C LEU A 40 -11.38 2.80 -7.65
N PRO A 41 -12.29 2.58 -8.63
CA PRO A 41 -13.51 1.84 -8.38
C PRO A 41 -13.19 0.43 -7.86
N GLY A 42 -13.90 0.00 -6.82
CA GLY A 42 -13.64 -1.28 -6.16
C GLY A 42 -12.46 -1.25 -5.17
N ARG A 43 -11.83 -0.10 -4.93
CA ARG A 43 -10.82 0.09 -3.87
C ARG A 43 -11.32 1.05 -2.80
N THR A 44 -11.03 0.70 -1.56
CA THR A 44 -11.32 1.55 -0.41
C THR A 44 -10.14 2.47 -0.09
N ALA A 45 -10.43 3.60 0.55
CA ALA A 45 -9.41 4.55 1.03
C ALA A 45 -8.31 3.87 1.87
N ARG A 46 -8.70 2.89 2.68
CA ARG A 46 -7.77 2.07 3.48
C ARG A 46 -6.80 1.28 2.59
N GLN A 47 -7.32 0.60 1.57
CA GLN A 47 -6.49 -0.19 0.63
C GLN A 47 -5.53 0.71 -0.15
N CYS A 48 -6.00 1.86 -0.64
CA CYS A 48 -5.16 2.82 -1.36
C CYS A 48 -4.02 3.34 -0.48
N ARG A 49 -4.31 3.68 0.78
CA ARG A 49 -3.29 4.11 1.75
C ARG A 49 -2.27 3.02 2.02
N ASP A 50 -2.73 1.80 2.32
CA ASP A 50 -1.84 0.69 2.67
C ASP A 50 -0.97 0.31 1.45
N ARG A 51 -1.53 0.31 0.23
CA ARG A 51 -0.79 0.09 -1.01
C ARG A 51 0.28 1.15 -1.22
N PHE A 52 -0.08 2.43 -1.08
CA PHE A 52 0.88 3.51 -1.25
C PHE A 52 1.99 3.46 -0.20
N ARG A 53 1.62 3.37 1.09
CA ARG A 53 2.57 3.39 2.21
C ARG A 53 3.53 2.19 2.23
N ASN A 54 3.10 1.03 1.74
CA ASN A 54 3.90 -0.19 1.80
C ASN A 54 4.61 -0.53 0.48
N TYR A 55 4.15 -0.01 -0.67
CA TYR A 55 4.70 -0.39 -1.98
C TYR A 55 5.03 0.76 -2.94
N LEU A 56 4.37 1.93 -2.84
CA LEU A 56 4.50 2.99 -3.85
C LEU A 56 5.13 4.28 -3.34
N SER A 57 5.20 4.48 -2.02
CA SER A 57 5.82 5.66 -1.40
C SER A 57 7.26 5.80 -1.88
N PRO A 58 7.69 6.98 -2.33
CA PRO A 58 9.07 7.21 -2.77
C PRO A 58 10.08 6.99 -1.63
N ASP A 59 9.66 7.11 -0.38
CA ASP A 59 10.46 6.82 0.82
C ASP A 59 10.67 5.32 1.09
N LEU A 60 9.93 4.42 0.41
CA LEU A 60 10.20 2.99 0.51
C LEU A 60 11.48 2.67 -0.26
N LYS A 61 12.56 2.47 0.48
CA LYS A 61 13.76 1.80 -0.03
C LYS A 61 13.42 0.33 -0.31
N ASN A 62 12.83 0.05 -1.47
CA ASN A 62 12.69 -1.31 -2.01
C ASN A 62 14.02 -1.79 -2.66
N GLY A 63 15.13 -1.51 -1.99
CA GLY A 63 16.46 -2.03 -2.35
C GLY A 63 16.75 -3.35 -1.63
N PRO A 64 17.83 -4.05 -1.99
CA PRO A 64 18.35 -5.14 -1.16
C PRO A 64 18.54 -4.62 0.27
N TRP A 65 18.17 -5.44 1.25
CA TRP A 65 18.36 -5.11 2.66
C TRP A 65 19.83 -4.72 2.86
N SER A 66 20.06 -3.54 3.42
CA SER A 66 21.40 -3.17 3.85
C SER A 66 21.83 -4.14 4.93
N ARG A 67 23.10 -4.51 4.95
CA ARG A 67 23.68 -5.40 5.98
C ARG A 67 23.36 -4.95 7.41
N GLU A 68 23.16 -3.65 7.60
CA GLU A 68 22.74 -3.02 8.87
C GLU A 68 21.29 -3.34 9.25
N GLU A 69 20.36 -3.36 8.29
CA GLU A 69 18.96 -3.73 8.50
C GLU A 69 18.82 -5.25 8.77
N ASP A 70 19.64 -6.08 8.12
CA ASP A 70 19.74 -7.52 8.37
C ASP A 70 20.17 -7.83 9.82
N ILE A 71 21.16 -7.10 10.34
CA ILE A 71 21.66 -7.28 11.72
C ILE A 71 20.56 -6.93 12.76
N MET A 72 19.84 -5.82 12.55
CA MET A 72 18.72 -5.46 13.43
C MET A 72 17.57 -6.47 13.39
N LEU A 73 17.31 -7.08 12.23
CA LEU A 73 16.27 -8.11 12.10
C LEU A 73 16.66 -9.39 12.85
N ILE A 74 17.92 -9.82 12.76
CA ILE A 74 18.43 -11.01 13.46
C ILE A 74 18.39 -10.82 14.98
N GLU A 75 18.71 -9.62 15.47
CA GLU A 75 18.67 -9.31 16.91
C GLU A 75 17.24 -9.42 17.47
N LYS A 76 16.24 -9.02 16.69
CA LYS A 76 14.83 -8.98 17.13
C LYS A 76 14.10 -10.33 17.01
N VAL A 77 14.61 -11.26 16.22
CA VAL A 77 14.06 -12.63 16.06
C VAL A 77 14.61 -13.60 17.11
N LYS A 78 15.70 -13.26 17.80
CA LYS A 78 16.15 -14.02 18.97
C LYS A 78 15.37 -13.61 20.22
N GLY A 79 14.15 -14.13 20.34
CA GLY A 79 13.53 -14.28 21.66
C GLY A 79 14.42 -15.16 22.55
N PRO A 80 14.39 -14.97 23.89
CA PRO A 80 15.15 -15.83 24.79
C PRO A 80 14.66 -17.26 24.65
N LEU A 81 15.60 -18.21 24.63
CA LEU A 81 15.35 -19.65 24.69
C LEU A 81 14.47 -20.01 25.90
#